data_AF-A0A8K0G6A6-F1
#
_entry.id   AF-A0A8K0G6A6-F1
#
_cell.length_a   1.000
_cell.length_b   1.000
_cell.length_c   1.000
_cell.angle_alpha   90.00
_cell.angle_beta   90.00
_cell.angle_gamma   90.00
#
_symmetry.space_group_name_H-M   'P 1'
#
loop_
_entity.id
_entity.type
_entity.pdbx_description
1 polymer ?
#
loop_
_entity_poly.entity_id
_entity_poly.type
_entity_poly.pdbx_seq_one_letter_code
_entity_poly.pdbx_strand_id
1 'polypeptide(L)'
;MNAPVIVSFATSETPLWKIPFPAITVCPLTRTEKSKFDFEYFLSLRENHTEFEEEKATKFDYMSLVCSRTLDSILNENSSKTVSDSVNTFLIEVCDSFKVTLRHCFKVSPNFQDIVHTCKWVGQNCSNLVFEYFTPILTSFGVCYTFNMLDRDEIFTEEAALDYYESLSIIHQPKAQWSLEKGYFDKSPLHTFPRRTILTGTTGGLELIFKTSEQDMDYHCEESLRGYKIILHHPAEIPRSHQNYFWVPLNQLVSVSVKPNMMTTAEELQRYDPEARKCCFYGERRLRFFHAYNQQNCLLECLANYTRRICDCVAFYMPRK
;
A
#
# COMPACT_ATOMS: atom_id res chain seq x y z
N MET A 1 -39.55 -14.53 -13.19
CA MET A 1 -39.97 -13.14 -12.96
C MET A 1 -38.96 -12.24 -13.66
N ASN A 2 -39.23 -11.78 -14.88
CA ASN A 2 -38.33 -10.91 -15.64
C ASN A 2 -38.94 -9.51 -15.76
N ALA A 3 -38.96 -8.77 -14.65
CA ALA A 3 -39.23 -7.33 -14.70
C ALA A 3 -37.89 -6.59 -14.91
N PRO A 4 -37.79 -5.66 -15.88
CA PRO A 4 -36.58 -4.90 -16.11
C PRO A 4 -36.30 -3.97 -14.92
N VAL A 5 -35.06 -3.99 -14.42
CA VAL A 5 -34.59 -3.02 -13.43
C VAL A 5 -34.29 -1.71 -14.16
N ILE A 6 -35.08 -0.67 -13.88
CA ILE A 6 -34.82 0.68 -14.39
C ILE A 6 -33.76 1.32 -13.47
N VAL A 7 -32.60 1.65 -14.04
CA VAL A 7 -31.53 2.34 -13.31
C VAL A 7 -31.76 3.86 -13.46
N SER A 8 -32.09 4.53 -12.36
CA SER A 8 -32.15 5.99 -12.27
C SER A 8 -31.12 6.50 -11.26
N PHE A 9 -30.31 7.47 -11.64
CA PHE A 9 -29.34 8.09 -10.75
C PHE A 9 -29.99 9.22 -9.95
N ALA A 10 -30.12 9.06 -8.63
CA ALA A 10 -30.45 10.14 -7.73
C ALA A 10 -29.15 10.69 -7.13
N THR A 11 -28.87 11.98 -7.34
CA THR A 11 -27.72 12.64 -6.74
C THR A 11 -28.11 13.21 -5.38
N SER A 12 -27.46 12.74 -4.31
CA SER A 12 -27.62 13.28 -2.96
C SER A 12 -26.28 13.72 -2.40
N GLU A 13 -26.27 14.84 -1.69
CA GLU A 13 -25.07 15.30 -0.97
C GLU A 13 -24.85 14.44 0.29
N THR A 14 -23.63 13.95 0.45
CA THR A 14 -23.22 13.22 1.66
C THR A 14 -22.25 14.09 2.45
N PRO A 15 -22.53 14.38 3.73
CA PRO A 15 -21.61 15.14 4.57
C PRO A 15 -20.26 14.45 4.72
N LEU A 16 -19.17 15.24 4.76
CA LEU A 16 -17.79 14.71 4.79
C LEU A 16 -17.52 13.79 5.99
N TRP A 17 -18.18 13.99 7.13
CA TRP A 17 -18.00 13.11 8.29
C TRP A 17 -18.69 11.75 8.17
N LYS A 18 -19.54 11.53 7.16
CA LYS A 18 -20.15 10.21 6.91
C LYS A 18 -19.26 9.30 6.07
N ILE A 19 -18.22 9.86 5.45
CA ILE A 19 -17.28 9.12 4.60
C ILE A 19 -15.90 9.13 5.24
N PRO A 20 -15.12 8.05 5.09
CA PRO A 20 -13.75 8.05 5.57
C PRO A 20 -12.89 8.98 4.72
N PHE A 21 -11.88 9.57 5.34
CA PHE A 21 -10.80 10.20 4.60
C PHE A 21 -10.09 9.10 3.77
N PRO A 22 -9.63 9.39 2.54
CA PRO A 22 -8.95 8.37 1.73
C PRO A 22 -7.73 7.81 2.47
N ALA A 23 -7.39 6.56 2.16
CA ALA A 23 -6.10 6.04 2.50
C ALA A 23 -5.04 6.67 1.57
N ILE A 24 -3.89 7.01 2.15
CA ILE A 24 -2.78 7.68 1.46
C ILE A 24 -1.53 6.84 1.64
N THR A 25 -1.09 6.19 0.57
CA THR A 25 0.17 5.45 0.56
C THR A 25 1.29 6.31 0.01
N VAL A 26 2.37 6.42 0.78
CA VAL A 26 3.61 7.10 0.43
C VAL A 26 4.66 6.06 0.12
N CYS A 27 5.15 6.06 -1.12
CA CYS A 27 6.22 5.20 -1.60
C CYS A 27 7.45 6.05 -1.93
N PRO A 28 8.54 5.97 -1.17
CA PRO A 28 9.80 6.61 -1.53
C PRO A 28 10.31 6.09 -2.87
N LEU A 29 10.73 6.99 -3.78
CA LEU A 29 11.37 6.59 -5.04
C LEU A 29 12.79 6.09 -4.81
N THR A 30 13.47 6.62 -3.79
CA THR A 30 14.71 6.05 -3.25
C THR A 30 14.39 4.73 -2.55
N ARG A 31 14.69 3.60 -3.20
CA ARG A 31 14.37 2.25 -2.71
C ARG A 31 15.37 1.73 -1.69
N THR A 32 16.62 2.17 -1.82
CA THR A 32 17.72 1.79 -0.93
C THR A 32 18.46 3.06 -0.52
N GLU A 33 18.90 3.11 0.72
CA GLU A 33 19.95 4.06 1.11
C GLU A 33 21.28 3.52 0.58
N LYS A 34 22.00 4.30 -0.23
CA LYS A 34 23.31 3.90 -0.79
C LYS A 34 24.31 3.49 0.30
N SER A 35 24.24 4.14 1.46
CA SER A 35 25.03 3.82 2.65
C SER A 35 24.76 2.42 3.23
N LYS A 36 23.57 1.86 2.99
CA LYS A 36 23.16 0.52 3.46
C LYS A 36 23.31 -0.55 2.37
N PHE A 37 22.93 -0.24 1.14
CA PHE A 37 23.09 -1.13 -0.01
C PHE A 37 23.26 -0.32 -1.29
N ASP A 38 24.46 -0.40 -1.87
CA ASP A 38 24.82 0.25 -3.13
C ASP A 38 24.39 -0.64 -4.30
N PHE A 39 23.16 -0.47 -4.79
CA PHE A 39 22.62 -1.30 -5.86
C PHE A 39 23.37 -1.05 -7.18
N GLU A 40 23.77 0.19 -7.45
CA GLU A 40 24.63 0.57 -8.57
C GLU A 40 25.95 -0.21 -8.58
N TYR A 41 26.64 -0.29 -7.44
CA TYR A 41 27.88 -1.08 -7.33
C TYR A 41 27.64 -2.55 -7.67
N PHE A 42 26.63 -3.19 -7.07
CA PHE A 42 26.35 -4.60 -7.34
C PHE A 42 25.87 -4.87 -8.77
N LEU A 43 25.15 -3.91 -9.37
CA LEU A 43 24.75 -3.99 -10.78
C LEU A 43 25.99 -4.01 -11.68
N SER A 44 26.96 -3.12 -11.44
CA SER A 44 28.20 -3.05 -12.22
C SER A 44 29.05 -4.32 -12.11
N LEU A 45 29.07 -4.99 -10.95
CA LEU A 45 29.75 -6.28 -10.78
C LEU A 45 29.09 -7.38 -11.62
N ARG A 46 27.76 -7.39 -11.67
CA ARG A 46 26.99 -8.39 -12.42
C ARG A 46 27.13 -8.19 -13.93
N GLU A 47 27.14 -6.94 -14.41
CA GLU A 47 27.43 -6.59 -15.81
C GLU A 47 28.84 -7.04 -16.22
N ASN A 48 29.82 -6.91 -15.33
CA ASN A 48 31.20 -7.34 -15.57
C ASN A 48 31.43 -8.85 -15.34
N HIS A 49 30.38 -9.65 -15.15
CA HIS A 49 30.45 -11.09 -14.84
C HIS A 49 31.39 -11.43 -13.68
N THR A 50 31.52 -10.52 -12.71
CA THR A 50 32.35 -10.74 -11.53
C THR A 50 31.55 -11.52 -10.50
N GLU A 51 32.06 -12.66 -10.04
CA GLU A 51 31.43 -13.41 -8.95
C GLU A 51 31.59 -12.67 -7.62
N PHE A 52 30.53 -12.67 -6.83
CA PHE A 52 30.51 -12.15 -5.47
C PHE A 52 29.82 -13.15 -4.54
N GLU A 53 30.09 -13.02 -3.23
CA GLU A 53 29.61 -13.94 -2.18
C GLU A 53 28.10 -14.23 -2.30
N GLU A 54 27.71 -15.48 -2.07
CA GLU A 54 26.34 -15.97 -2.23
C GLU A 54 25.29 -15.16 -1.42
N GLU A 55 25.66 -14.71 -0.22
CA GLU A 55 24.80 -13.86 0.61
C GLU A 55 24.52 -12.50 -0.06
N LYS A 56 25.55 -11.89 -0.67
CA LYS A 56 25.42 -10.62 -1.40
C LYS A 56 24.64 -10.82 -2.70
N ALA A 57 24.84 -11.95 -3.38
CA ALA A 57 24.05 -12.35 -4.56
C ALA A 57 22.56 -12.45 -4.24
N THR A 58 22.23 -13.07 -3.11
CA THR A 58 20.85 -13.20 -2.63
C THR A 58 20.22 -11.83 -2.33
N LYS A 59 20.95 -10.94 -1.64
CA LYS A 59 20.49 -9.57 -1.36
C LYS A 59 20.27 -8.75 -2.64
N PHE A 60 21.15 -8.89 -3.61
CA PHE A 60 20.97 -8.27 -4.92
C PHE A 60 19.73 -8.82 -5.63
N ASP A 61 19.52 -10.14 -5.63
CA ASP A 61 18.33 -10.77 -6.20
C ASP A 61 17.05 -10.26 -5.51
N TYR A 62 17.07 -9.99 -4.20
CA TYR A 62 15.93 -9.37 -3.50
C TYR A 62 15.67 -7.93 -3.95
N MET A 63 16.73 -7.12 -4.06
CA MET A 63 16.61 -5.76 -4.57
C MET A 63 16.17 -5.71 -6.03
N SER A 64 16.54 -6.72 -6.81
CA SER A 64 16.18 -6.88 -8.22
C SER A 64 14.66 -6.90 -8.45
N LEU A 65 13.90 -7.41 -7.47
CA LEU A 65 12.44 -7.50 -7.53
C LEU A 65 11.75 -6.14 -7.35
N VAL A 66 12.42 -5.19 -6.73
CA VAL A 66 11.92 -3.83 -6.49
C VAL A 66 12.45 -2.86 -7.55
N CYS A 67 13.68 -3.08 -8.02
CA CYS A 67 14.35 -2.28 -9.05
C CYS A 67 14.13 -2.85 -10.48
N SER A 68 13.05 -3.61 -10.73
CA SER A 68 12.97 -4.54 -11.87
C SER A 68 13.10 -3.89 -13.25
N ARG A 69 12.68 -2.63 -13.42
CA ARG A 69 12.72 -1.96 -14.74
C ARG A 69 14.13 -1.74 -15.26
N THR A 70 15.11 -1.57 -14.38
CA THR A 70 16.52 -1.46 -14.76
C THR A 70 17.04 -2.80 -15.27
N LEU A 71 16.52 -3.90 -14.74
CA LEU A 71 17.01 -5.25 -15.02
C LEU A 71 16.36 -5.89 -16.24
N ASP A 72 15.13 -5.50 -16.59
CA ASP A 72 14.50 -5.91 -17.87
C ASP A 72 15.35 -5.48 -19.08
N SER A 73 16.19 -4.45 -18.93
CA SER A 73 17.13 -3.99 -19.96
C SER A 73 18.50 -4.69 -19.96
N ILE A 74 18.86 -5.39 -18.87
CA ILE A 74 20.22 -5.88 -18.62
C ILE A 74 20.27 -7.42 -18.50
N LEU A 75 19.22 -8.06 -17.98
CA LEU A 75 19.22 -9.49 -17.72
C LEU A 75 18.48 -10.27 -18.82
N ASN A 76 19.14 -11.27 -19.39
CA ASN A 76 18.52 -12.29 -20.24
C ASN A 76 17.39 -13.01 -19.48
N GLU A 77 16.30 -13.35 -20.18
CA GLU A 77 15.04 -13.96 -19.66
C GLU A 77 15.20 -15.14 -18.68
N ASN A 78 16.38 -15.76 -18.60
CA ASN A 78 16.69 -16.90 -17.74
C ASN A 78 17.12 -16.56 -16.30
N SER A 79 17.12 -15.27 -15.90
CA SER A 79 17.57 -14.84 -14.57
C SER A 79 16.47 -14.67 -13.53
N SER A 80 15.19 -14.78 -13.91
CA SER A 80 14.07 -14.66 -12.97
C SER A 80 14.00 -15.87 -12.05
N LYS A 81 14.79 -15.84 -10.97
CA LYS A 81 14.75 -16.85 -9.92
C LYS A 81 13.59 -16.55 -8.97
N THR A 82 12.82 -17.59 -8.66
CA THR A 82 11.91 -17.56 -7.51
C THR A 82 12.74 -17.35 -6.25
N VAL A 83 12.40 -16.30 -5.49
CA VAL A 83 13.03 -16.02 -4.21
C VAL A 83 12.24 -16.62 -3.05
N SER A 84 12.93 -16.89 -1.95
CA SER A 84 12.30 -17.27 -0.68
C SER A 84 11.48 -16.11 -0.10
N ASP A 85 10.49 -16.43 0.74
CA ASP A 85 9.70 -15.45 1.51
C ASP A 85 10.56 -14.54 2.42
N SER A 86 11.82 -14.90 2.67
CA SER A 86 12.80 -14.07 3.38
C SER A 86 13.08 -12.72 2.70
N VAL A 87 12.66 -12.51 1.44
CA VAL A 87 12.62 -11.19 0.80
C VAL A 87 11.81 -10.18 1.62
N ASN A 88 10.69 -10.60 2.22
CA ASN A 88 9.85 -9.71 3.01
C ASN A 88 10.59 -9.21 4.25
N THR A 89 11.29 -10.11 4.94
CA THR A 89 12.14 -9.77 6.10
C THR A 89 13.29 -8.88 5.70
N PHE A 90 13.93 -9.10 4.54
CA PHE A 90 15.00 -8.24 4.05
C PHE A 90 14.52 -6.83 3.72
N LEU A 91 13.36 -6.70 3.06
CA LEU A 91 12.81 -5.40 2.68
C LEU A 91 12.30 -4.62 3.91
N ILE A 92 11.65 -5.30 4.86
CA ILE A 92 10.97 -4.67 6.01
C ILE A 92 11.79 -4.68 7.32
N GLU A 93 12.95 -5.35 7.40
CA GLU A 93 13.64 -5.75 8.65
C GLU A 93 13.35 -4.86 9.87
N VAL A 94 12.89 -5.47 10.96
CA VAL A 94 12.59 -4.78 12.23
C VAL A 94 13.68 -5.15 13.22
N CYS A 95 14.52 -4.20 13.64
CA CYS A 95 15.51 -4.46 14.67
C CYS A 95 14.83 -4.57 16.05
N ASP A 96 15.04 -5.69 16.72
CA ASP A 96 14.69 -5.86 18.14
C ASP A 96 15.94 -5.65 19.01
N SER A 97 15.78 -4.89 20.08
CA SER A 97 16.52 -5.17 21.30
C SER A 97 15.70 -4.71 22.49
N PHE A 98 14.68 -5.51 22.83
CA PHE A 98 13.94 -5.45 24.11
C PHE A 98 12.97 -4.27 24.25
N LYS A 99 11.75 -4.45 23.71
CA LYS A 99 10.46 -3.78 24.05
C LYS A 99 10.51 -2.45 24.84
N VAL A 100 10.03 -1.38 24.19
CA VAL A 100 8.88 -0.50 24.61
C VAL A 100 8.79 0.81 23.80
N THR A 101 9.77 1.16 22.95
CA THR A 101 9.61 2.33 22.06
C THR A 101 9.81 1.91 20.62
N LEU A 102 8.70 1.65 19.92
CA LEU A 102 8.65 1.14 18.54
C LEU A 102 9.32 2.11 17.56
N ARG A 103 10.60 1.85 17.23
CA ARG A 103 11.31 2.37 16.06
C ARG A 103 11.53 1.20 15.11
N HIS A 104 10.76 1.13 14.04
CA HIS A 104 10.89 0.08 13.02
C HIS A 104 12.13 0.36 12.15
N CYS A 105 13.12 -0.54 12.16
CA CYS A 105 14.46 -0.32 11.61
C CYS A 105 14.75 -1.03 10.27
N PHE A 106 14.21 -0.50 9.17
CA PHE A 106 14.36 -1.02 7.81
C PHE A 106 15.83 -1.01 7.34
N LYS A 107 16.46 -2.20 7.20
CA LYS A 107 17.91 -2.34 6.97
C LYS A 107 18.39 -1.97 5.57
N VAL A 108 17.48 -1.64 4.65
CA VAL A 108 17.83 -1.17 3.29
C VAL A 108 16.96 0.00 2.84
N SER A 109 15.64 -0.07 3.06
CA SER A 109 14.72 1.02 2.73
C SER A 109 14.91 2.24 3.65
N PRO A 110 14.67 3.48 3.17
CA PRO A 110 14.69 4.66 4.01
C PRO A 110 13.70 4.56 5.18
N ASN A 111 14.17 4.88 6.39
CA ASN A 111 13.30 4.92 7.57
C ASN A 111 12.24 6.03 7.39
N PHE A 112 10.95 5.66 7.49
CA PHE A 112 9.85 6.61 7.26
C PHE A 112 9.89 7.82 8.18
N GLN A 113 10.27 7.63 9.44
CA GLN A 113 10.41 8.73 10.40
C GLN A 113 11.55 9.68 10.01
N ASP A 114 12.60 9.16 9.37
CA ASP A 114 13.72 9.97 8.92
C ASP A 114 13.41 10.70 7.62
N ILE A 115 12.49 10.21 6.79
CA ILE A 115 12.09 10.92 5.56
C ILE A 115 10.91 11.87 5.76
N VAL A 116 10.09 11.73 6.80
CA VAL A 116 9.00 12.67 7.11
C VAL A 116 9.52 13.76 8.04
N HIS A 117 9.74 14.96 7.51
CA HIS A 117 10.12 16.13 8.29
C HIS A 117 8.92 16.74 9.03
N THR A 118 7.76 16.82 8.37
CA THR A 118 6.54 17.37 8.98
C THR A 118 5.35 16.51 8.61
N CYS A 119 4.54 16.20 9.62
CA CYS A 119 3.23 15.59 9.48
C CYS A 119 2.22 16.47 10.23
N LYS A 120 1.16 16.89 9.55
CA LYS A 120 -0.03 17.45 10.20
C LYS A 120 -1.29 16.77 9.70
N TRP A 121 -2.12 16.32 10.63
CA TRP A 121 -3.45 15.78 10.35
C TRP A 121 -4.49 16.70 10.97
N VAL A 122 -5.35 17.29 10.14
CA VAL A 122 -6.38 18.25 10.58
C VAL A 122 -5.78 19.37 11.46
N GLY A 123 -4.64 19.90 11.01
CA GLY A 123 -3.87 20.95 11.70
C GLY A 123 -3.09 20.48 12.94
N GLN A 124 -3.27 19.25 13.41
CA GLN A 124 -2.54 18.71 14.57
C GLN A 124 -1.22 18.10 14.14
N ASN A 125 -0.14 18.41 14.86
CA ASN A 125 1.19 17.88 14.57
C ASN A 125 1.26 16.38 14.90
N CYS A 126 1.55 15.56 13.88
CA CYS A 126 1.75 14.11 13.98
C CYS A 126 3.20 13.68 13.69
N SER A 127 4.14 14.63 13.60
CA SER A 127 5.53 14.35 13.15
C SER A 127 6.29 13.41 14.08
N ASN A 128 5.99 13.43 15.39
CA ASN A 128 6.60 12.52 16.37
C ASN A 128 5.88 11.16 16.48
N LEU A 129 4.71 11.03 15.86
CA LEU A 129 3.82 9.86 15.94
C LEU A 129 3.58 9.26 14.56
N VAL A 130 4.50 9.46 13.62
CA VAL A 130 4.32 9.07 12.21
C VAL A 130 3.96 7.58 12.08
N PHE A 131 4.54 6.70 12.88
CA PHE A 131 4.23 5.27 12.87
C PHE A 131 2.87 4.90 13.50
N GLU A 132 2.23 5.79 14.26
CA GLU A 132 0.83 5.60 14.70
C GLU A 132 -0.17 6.00 13.61
N TYR A 133 0.28 6.83 12.66
CA TYR A 133 -0.53 7.35 11.57
C TYR A 133 -0.33 6.54 10.29
N PHE A 134 0.86 5.98 10.07
CA PHE A 134 1.24 5.27 8.86
C PHE A 134 1.75 3.86 9.16
N THR A 135 1.17 2.88 8.47
CA THR A 135 1.59 1.47 8.56
C THR A 135 2.46 1.10 7.37
N PRO A 136 3.59 0.40 7.55
CA PRO A 136 4.35 -0.14 6.44
C PRO A 136 3.51 -1.15 5.63
N ILE A 137 3.70 -1.16 4.32
CA ILE A 137 3.05 -2.10 3.41
C ILE A 137 4.00 -2.46 2.26
N LEU A 138 4.01 -3.74 1.88
CA LEU A 138 4.70 -4.21 0.68
C LEU A 138 3.85 -3.95 -0.57
N THR A 139 4.49 -3.38 -1.58
CA THR A 139 3.89 -3.15 -2.90
C THR A 139 4.88 -3.57 -4.00
N SER A 140 4.50 -3.50 -5.28
CA SER A 140 5.46 -3.74 -6.38
C SER A 140 6.62 -2.74 -6.44
N PHE A 141 6.50 -1.65 -5.67
CA PHE A 141 7.51 -0.61 -5.52
C PHE A 141 8.43 -0.84 -4.31
N GLY A 142 8.30 -1.98 -3.62
CA GLY A 142 9.00 -2.23 -2.35
C GLY A 142 8.19 -1.71 -1.16
N VAL A 143 8.89 -1.20 -0.14
CA VAL A 143 8.27 -0.73 1.10
C VAL A 143 7.65 0.64 0.93
N CYS A 144 6.36 0.74 1.23
CA CYS A 144 5.61 1.98 1.30
C CYS A 144 4.94 2.13 2.66
N TYR A 145 4.34 3.29 2.93
CA TYR A 145 3.71 3.59 4.20
C TYR A 145 2.32 4.17 3.98
N THR A 146 1.31 3.58 4.59
CA THR A 146 -0.10 3.92 4.32
C THR A 146 -0.76 4.54 5.53
N PHE A 147 -1.27 5.76 5.33
CA PHE A 147 -2.18 6.43 6.24
C PHE A 147 -3.61 5.96 6.00
N ASN A 148 -4.34 5.69 7.09
CA ASN A 148 -5.79 5.49 7.08
C ASN A 148 -6.35 4.31 6.26
N MET A 149 -5.53 3.31 5.95
CA MET A 149 -5.98 2.02 5.43
C MET A 149 -6.39 1.11 6.60
N LEU A 150 -7.47 0.33 6.43
CA LEU A 150 -7.93 -0.63 7.43
C LEU A 150 -6.83 -1.61 7.84
N ASP A 151 -6.98 -2.18 9.02
CA ASP A 151 -6.00 -3.16 9.49
C ASP A 151 -5.94 -4.36 8.55
N ARG A 152 -4.79 -5.03 8.53
CA ARG A 152 -4.60 -6.25 7.76
C ARG A 152 -5.71 -7.26 8.02
N ASP A 153 -6.04 -7.49 9.28
CA ASP A 153 -6.99 -8.52 9.71
C ASP A 153 -8.44 -8.15 9.35
N GLU A 154 -8.68 -6.88 9.02
CA GLU A 154 -9.99 -6.40 8.55
C GLU A 154 -10.11 -6.49 7.02
N ILE A 155 -8.99 -6.53 6.29
CA ILE A 155 -8.95 -6.62 4.83
C ILE A 155 -8.81 -8.08 4.36
N PHE A 156 -7.88 -8.82 4.94
CA PHE A 156 -7.44 -10.13 4.48
C PHE A 156 -8.02 -11.27 5.31
N THR A 157 -8.32 -12.39 4.67
CA THR A 157 -8.68 -13.64 5.34
C THR A 157 -7.44 -14.34 5.89
N GLU A 158 -7.65 -15.30 6.80
CA GLU A 158 -6.58 -16.19 7.29
C GLU A 158 -5.88 -17.00 6.17
N GLU A 159 -6.55 -17.20 5.02
CA GLU A 159 -5.94 -17.88 3.86
C GLU A 159 -4.90 -17.03 3.14
N ALA A 160 -4.90 -15.71 3.35
CA ALA A 160 -3.88 -14.82 2.81
C ALA A 160 -2.65 -14.85 3.72
N ALA A 161 -1.77 -15.82 3.47
CA ALA A 161 -0.41 -15.87 4.00
C ALA A 161 0.42 -14.68 3.48
N LEU A 162 0.28 -13.54 4.16
CA LEU A 162 1.34 -12.55 4.23
C LEU A 162 1.75 -12.46 5.70
N ASP A 163 2.44 -13.53 6.14
CA ASP A 163 3.02 -13.74 7.46
C ASP A 163 3.99 -12.61 7.89
N TYR A 164 4.29 -11.65 7.01
CA TYR A 164 5.19 -10.56 7.34
C TYR A 164 4.63 -9.59 8.39
N TYR A 165 3.31 -9.45 8.55
CA TYR A 165 2.77 -8.59 9.61
C TYR A 165 3.07 -9.15 11.00
N GLU A 166 2.77 -10.43 11.21
CA GLU A 166 3.01 -11.11 12.49
C GLU A 166 4.50 -11.36 12.71
N SER A 167 5.19 -11.95 11.72
CA SER A 167 6.62 -12.25 11.83
C SER A 167 7.50 -11.02 12.01
N LEU A 168 7.08 -9.84 11.53
CA LEU A 168 7.81 -8.58 11.69
C LEU A 168 7.22 -7.71 12.79
N SER A 169 6.23 -8.20 13.54
CA SER A 169 5.59 -7.49 14.65
C SER A 169 5.12 -6.08 14.28
N ILE A 170 4.54 -5.93 13.08
CA ILE A 170 3.99 -4.66 12.62
C ILE A 170 2.82 -4.27 13.53
N ILE A 171 2.80 -3.02 13.98
CA ILE A 171 1.72 -2.51 14.84
C ILE A 171 0.40 -2.54 14.05
N HIS A 172 -0.59 -3.25 14.59
CA HIS A 172 -1.94 -3.24 14.05
C HIS A 172 -2.60 -1.87 14.19
N GLN A 173 -3.39 -1.51 13.18
CA GLN A 173 -4.21 -0.31 13.22
C GLN A 173 -5.32 -0.45 14.27
N PRO A 174 -5.87 0.69 14.77
CA PRO A 174 -7.02 0.65 15.65
C PRO A 174 -8.20 -0.06 14.97
N LYS A 175 -8.94 -0.87 15.71
CA LYS A 175 -10.14 -1.56 15.19
C LYS A 175 -11.12 -0.56 14.55
N ALA A 176 -11.58 -0.85 13.34
CA ALA A 176 -12.50 0.02 12.63
C ALA A 176 -13.84 0.13 13.36
N GLN A 177 -14.34 1.35 13.44
CA GLN A 177 -15.72 1.69 13.81
C GLN A 177 -16.53 2.03 12.57
N TRP A 178 -16.26 1.31 11.48
CA TRP A 178 -16.79 1.57 10.15
C TRP A 178 -16.82 0.27 9.35
N SER A 179 -17.81 0.13 8.47
CA SER A 179 -17.82 -0.92 7.45
C SER A 179 -18.18 -0.37 6.08
N LEU A 180 -17.78 -1.10 5.03
CA LEU A 180 -18.04 -0.71 3.64
C LEU A 180 -19.53 -0.56 3.32
N GLU A 181 -20.38 -1.37 3.95
CA GLU A 181 -21.82 -1.37 3.72
C GLU A 181 -22.57 -0.34 4.57
N LYS A 182 -22.25 -0.25 5.86
CA LYS A 182 -23.03 0.54 6.83
C LYS A 182 -22.42 1.91 7.13
N GLY A 183 -21.21 2.17 6.65
CA GLY A 183 -20.44 3.34 7.02
C GLY A 183 -20.02 3.27 8.49
N TYR A 184 -19.91 4.44 9.13
CA TYR A 184 -19.56 4.55 10.55
C TYR A 184 -20.68 4.02 11.43
N PHE A 185 -20.34 3.25 12.47
CA PHE A 185 -21.34 2.69 13.37
C PHE A 185 -22.06 3.78 14.17
N ASP A 186 -23.27 3.46 14.64
CA ASP A 186 -24.05 4.38 15.45
C ASP A 186 -23.28 4.74 16.73
N LYS A 187 -23.26 6.05 17.05
CA LYS A 187 -22.54 6.62 18.21
C LYS A 187 -21.01 6.57 18.12
N SER A 188 -20.42 6.21 16.99
CA SER A 188 -18.96 6.30 16.82
C SER A 188 -18.48 7.75 17.02
N PRO A 189 -17.49 7.99 17.88
CA PRO A 189 -16.92 9.33 18.08
C PRO A 189 -16.43 9.95 16.77
N LEU A 190 -16.32 11.28 16.73
CA LEU A 190 -15.79 11.97 15.54
C LEU A 190 -14.35 11.52 15.25
N HIS A 191 -13.54 11.44 16.30
CA HIS A 191 -12.20 10.86 16.28
C HIS A 191 -12.30 9.34 16.41
N THR A 192 -12.48 8.68 15.27
CA THR A 192 -12.52 7.22 15.18
C THR A 192 -11.73 6.74 13.98
N PHE A 193 -11.53 5.43 13.89
CA PHE A 193 -10.83 4.78 12.78
C PHE A 193 -11.83 4.04 11.88
N PRO A 194 -11.69 4.08 10.54
CA PRO A 194 -10.80 4.95 9.77
C PRO A 194 -11.12 6.43 10.03
N ARG A 195 -10.09 7.25 10.00
CA ARG A 195 -10.13 8.70 10.22
C ARG A 195 -10.99 9.37 9.16
N ARG A 196 -11.70 10.41 9.57
CA ARG A 196 -12.56 11.29 8.75
C ARG A 196 -12.30 12.75 9.09
N THR A 197 -12.66 13.64 8.19
CA THR A 197 -12.56 15.09 8.40
C THR A 197 -13.94 15.74 8.34
N ILE A 198 -14.11 16.83 9.11
CA ILE A 198 -15.27 17.73 9.05
C ILE A 198 -14.92 19.08 8.41
N LEU A 199 -13.63 19.33 8.20
CA LEU A 199 -13.11 20.59 7.69
C LEU A 199 -12.69 20.42 6.24
N THR A 200 -12.81 21.49 5.47
CA THR A 200 -12.32 21.58 4.09
C THR A 200 -11.01 22.36 4.03
N GLY A 201 -10.28 22.24 2.92
CA GLY A 201 -9.02 22.95 2.71
C GLY A 201 -7.85 22.33 3.48
N THR A 202 -6.73 23.04 3.53
CA THR A 202 -5.47 22.55 4.12
C THR A 202 -5.60 22.25 5.62
N THR A 203 -6.44 23.00 6.34
CA THR A 203 -6.70 22.78 7.77
C THR A 203 -7.48 21.49 8.06
N GLY A 204 -8.20 20.95 7.08
CA GLY A 204 -8.95 19.70 7.20
C GLY A 204 -8.28 18.49 6.55
N GLY A 205 -7.06 18.66 6.04
CA GLY A 205 -6.35 17.63 5.28
C GLY A 205 -5.14 17.04 6.01
N LEU A 206 -4.35 16.32 5.21
CA LEU A 206 -3.05 15.79 5.59
C LEU A 206 -1.96 16.65 4.93
N GLU A 207 -1.04 17.19 5.73
CA GLU A 207 0.14 17.92 5.27
C GLU A 207 1.38 17.07 5.56
N LEU A 208 2.18 16.82 4.53
CA LEU A 208 3.44 16.11 4.63
C LEU A 208 4.55 16.94 4.02
N ILE A 209 5.66 17.09 4.75
CA ILE A 209 6.92 17.60 4.20
C ILE A 209 7.92 16.47 4.32
N PHE A 210 8.50 16.11 3.19
CA PHE A 210 9.51 15.07 3.12
C PHE A 210 10.92 15.66 3.06
N LYS A 211 11.90 14.90 3.57
CA LYS A 211 13.32 15.18 3.41
C LYS A 211 14.02 13.93 2.88
N THR A 212 14.97 14.13 1.97
CA THR A 212 15.81 13.07 1.40
C THR A 212 17.26 13.52 1.48
N SER A 213 18.13 12.66 1.99
CA SER A 213 19.58 12.89 2.01
C SER A 213 20.14 12.71 0.60
N GLU A 214 20.98 13.64 0.13
CA GLU A 214 21.66 13.54 -1.17
C GLU A 214 22.61 12.34 -1.25
N GLN A 215 23.20 11.93 -0.12
CA GLN A 215 24.15 10.83 -0.05
C GLN A 215 23.48 9.46 -0.18
N ASP A 216 22.19 9.38 0.16
CA ASP A 216 21.42 8.13 0.13
C ASP A 216 20.66 7.96 -1.19
N MET A 217 20.88 8.84 -2.18
CA MET A 217 20.24 8.75 -3.49
C MET A 217 20.92 7.69 -4.37
N ASP A 218 20.19 6.62 -4.69
CA ASP A 218 20.55 5.67 -5.75
C ASP A 218 19.82 6.04 -7.06
N TYR A 219 20.57 6.23 -8.14
CA TYR A 219 20.05 6.69 -9.44
C TYR A 219 19.65 5.55 -10.39
N HIS A 220 20.03 4.31 -10.08
CA HIS A 220 19.93 3.18 -10.99
C HIS A 220 18.76 2.26 -10.70
N CYS A 221 18.17 2.31 -9.50
CA CYS A 221 17.03 1.44 -9.16
C CYS A 221 15.68 1.88 -9.79
N GLU A 222 15.49 3.17 -10.08
CA GLU A 222 14.28 3.71 -10.72
C GLU A 222 14.69 4.78 -11.74
N GLU A 223 14.00 4.88 -12.89
CA GLU A 223 14.21 5.73 -14.10
C GLU A 223 14.58 7.22 -13.86
N SER A 224 15.65 7.52 -13.11
CA SER A 224 16.13 8.85 -12.71
C SER A 224 15.12 9.77 -11.98
N LEU A 225 13.92 9.29 -11.65
CA LEU A 225 12.89 10.07 -10.96
C LEU A 225 13.18 10.15 -9.45
N ARG A 226 13.02 11.36 -8.88
CA ARG A 226 13.34 11.64 -7.47
C ARG A 226 12.11 12.10 -6.69
N GLY A 227 12.01 11.70 -5.43
CA GLY A 227 10.93 12.12 -4.53
C GLY A 227 10.02 10.97 -4.14
N TYR A 228 8.71 11.18 -4.17
CA TYR A 228 7.74 10.27 -3.56
C TYR A 228 6.58 10.00 -4.50
N LYS A 229 6.21 8.73 -4.65
CA LYS A 229 4.94 8.33 -5.28
C LYS A 229 3.86 8.31 -4.20
N ILE A 230 2.75 8.97 -4.48
CA ILE A 230 1.60 9.04 -3.58
C ILE A 230 0.41 8.37 -4.26
N ILE A 231 -0.22 7.44 -3.55
CA ILE A 231 -1.39 6.69 -4.03
C ILE A 231 -2.57 7.03 -3.12
N LEU A 232 -3.67 7.47 -3.72
CA LEU A 232 -4.94 7.68 -3.01
C LEU A 232 -5.85 6.49 -3.31
N HIS A 233 -6.34 5.84 -2.27
CA HIS A 233 -7.24 4.70 -2.41
C HIS A 233 -8.28 4.66 -1.29
N HIS A 234 -9.26 3.79 -1.45
CA HIS A 234 -10.26 3.59 -0.41
C HIS A 234 -9.66 2.81 0.79
N PRO A 235 -10.02 3.09 2.05
CA PRO A 235 -9.44 2.42 3.24
C PRO A 235 -9.50 0.89 3.24
N ALA A 236 -10.54 0.32 2.63
CA ALA A 236 -10.73 -1.14 2.51
C ALA A 236 -10.05 -1.77 1.26
N GLU A 237 -9.20 -1.02 0.58
CA GLU A 237 -8.43 -1.45 -0.59
C GLU A 237 -6.93 -1.41 -0.29
N ILE A 238 -6.17 -2.25 -0.98
CA ILE A 238 -4.70 -2.24 -0.94
C ILE A 238 -4.17 -1.31 -2.05
N PRO A 239 -3.13 -0.49 -1.79
CA PRO A 239 -2.57 0.39 -2.80
C PRO A 239 -2.03 -0.39 -4.01
N ARG A 240 -2.50 -0.03 -5.20
CA ARG A 240 -1.97 -0.56 -6.46
C ARG A 240 -0.97 0.42 -7.06
N SER A 241 0.30 0.09 -6.94
CA SER A 241 1.45 0.83 -7.45
C SER A 241 1.35 1.33 -8.90
N HIS A 242 0.73 0.57 -9.81
CA HIS A 242 0.69 0.91 -11.23
C HIS A 242 -0.59 1.66 -11.67
N GLN A 243 -1.48 2.01 -10.74
CA GLN A 243 -2.75 2.68 -11.04
C GLN A 243 -2.95 3.87 -10.10
N ASN A 244 -3.39 5.00 -10.64
CA ASN A 244 -3.85 6.17 -9.88
C ASN A 244 -2.86 6.72 -8.83
N TYR A 245 -1.58 6.85 -9.19
CA TYR A 245 -0.59 7.56 -8.38
C TYR A 245 -0.27 8.93 -8.95
N PHE A 246 0.17 9.84 -8.10
CA PHE A 246 0.85 11.07 -8.51
C PHE A 246 2.24 11.14 -7.88
N TRP A 247 3.11 11.88 -8.53
CA TRP A 247 4.49 12.06 -8.11
C TRP A 247 4.66 13.39 -7.38
N VAL A 248 5.40 13.36 -6.27
CA VAL A 248 5.84 14.53 -5.51
C VAL A 248 7.35 14.67 -5.72
N PRO A 249 7.79 15.62 -6.57
CA PRO A 249 9.21 15.88 -6.80
C PRO A 249 9.89 16.46 -5.56
N LEU A 250 11.20 16.29 -5.48
CA LEU A 250 12.00 17.03 -4.49
C LEU A 250 11.92 18.53 -4.75
N ASN A 251 11.99 19.32 -3.68
CA ASN A 251 11.97 20.79 -3.72
C ASN A 251 10.73 21.40 -4.39
N GLN A 252 9.62 20.68 -4.43
CA GLN A 252 8.35 21.16 -4.97
C GLN A 252 7.21 20.98 -3.98
N LEU A 253 6.25 21.92 -4.03
CA LEU A 253 5.00 21.83 -3.30
C LEU A 253 3.93 21.27 -4.23
N VAL A 254 3.36 20.12 -3.88
CA VAL A 254 2.22 19.52 -4.58
C VAL A 254 0.98 19.64 -3.71
N SER A 255 -0.07 20.27 -4.23
CA SER A 255 -1.36 20.38 -3.56
C SER A 255 -2.40 19.54 -4.29
N VAL A 256 -3.12 18.69 -3.55
CA VAL A 256 -4.10 17.77 -4.13
C VAL A 256 -5.46 18.02 -3.48
N SER A 257 -6.45 18.31 -4.32
CA SER A 257 -7.86 18.40 -3.91
C SER A 257 -8.55 17.06 -4.14
N VAL A 258 -9.13 16.48 -3.09
CA VAL A 258 -9.84 15.21 -3.17
C VAL A 258 -11.33 15.48 -3.18
N LYS A 259 -12.01 15.06 -4.26
CA LYS A 259 -13.47 15.09 -4.38
C LYS A 259 -14.01 13.65 -4.39
N PRO A 260 -14.59 13.17 -3.27
CA PRO A 260 -15.15 11.82 -3.21
C PRO A 260 -16.44 11.74 -4.03
N ASN A 261 -16.56 10.68 -4.84
CA ASN A 261 -17.79 10.33 -5.55
C ASN A 261 -18.28 8.99 -5.01
N MET A 262 -19.50 8.95 -4.49
CA MET A 262 -20.11 7.74 -3.93
C MET A 262 -21.31 7.33 -4.76
N MET A 263 -21.42 6.03 -5.03
CA MET A 263 -22.58 5.42 -5.66
C MET A 263 -23.09 4.33 -4.73
N THR A 264 -24.36 4.41 -4.36
CA THR A 264 -25.04 3.42 -3.52
C THR A 264 -26.19 2.79 -4.29
N THR A 265 -26.51 1.54 -3.93
CA THR A 265 -27.60 0.80 -4.53
C THR A 265 -28.75 0.71 -3.54
N ALA A 266 -29.98 0.84 -4.02
CA ALA A 266 -31.18 0.73 -3.18
C ALA A 266 -31.30 -0.68 -2.56
N GLU A 267 -31.68 -0.77 -1.29
CA GLU A 267 -31.73 -2.04 -0.54
C GLU A 267 -32.71 -3.04 -1.15
N GLU A 268 -33.77 -2.58 -1.81
CA GLU A 268 -34.76 -3.43 -2.47
C GLU A 268 -34.15 -4.27 -3.60
N LEU A 269 -33.03 -3.81 -4.18
CA LEU A 269 -32.31 -4.53 -5.22
C LEU A 269 -31.55 -5.75 -4.70
N GLN A 270 -31.42 -5.93 -3.38
CA GLN A 270 -30.87 -7.15 -2.78
C GLN A 270 -31.71 -8.40 -3.13
N ARG A 271 -33.01 -8.23 -3.42
CA ARG A 271 -33.91 -9.33 -3.79
C ARG A 271 -33.63 -9.93 -5.18
N TYR A 272 -32.91 -9.21 -6.02
CA TYR A 272 -32.53 -9.69 -7.36
C TYR A 272 -31.21 -10.45 -7.29
N ASP A 273 -31.10 -11.51 -8.09
CA ASP A 273 -29.87 -12.29 -8.18
C ASP A 273 -28.69 -11.44 -8.68
N PRO A 274 -27.47 -11.59 -8.11
CA PRO A 274 -26.27 -10.88 -8.56
C PRO A 274 -26.03 -10.95 -10.07
N GLU A 275 -26.29 -12.10 -10.72
CA GLU A 275 -26.08 -12.28 -12.16
C GLU A 275 -27.02 -11.41 -12.99
N ALA A 276 -28.27 -11.27 -12.55
CA ALA A 276 -29.28 -10.46 -13.24
C ALA A 276 -28.96 -8.96 -13.16
N ARG A 277 -28.46 -8.48 -12.02
CA ARG A 277 -28.11 -7.06 -11.80
C ARG A 277 -26.67 -6.70 -12.16
N LYS A 278 -25.81 -7.68 -12.45
CA LYS A 278 -24.39 -7.52 -12.82
C LYS A 278 -23.54 -6.77 -11.78
N CYS A 279 -23.97 -6.76 -10.52
CA CYS A 279 -23.31 -6.12 -9.38
C CYS A 279 -23.51 -6.99 -8.13
N CYS A 280 -22.57 -6.95 -7.19
CA CYS A 280 -22.62 -7.71 -5.94
C CYS A 280 -22.73 -6.75 -4.75
N PHE A 281 -23.66 -7.02 -3.84
CA PHE A 281 -23.66 -6.49 -2.50
C PHE A 281 -22.56 -7.15 -1.66
N TYR A 282 -22.33 -6.57 -0.48
CA TYR A 282 -21.39 -7.11 0.50
C TYR A 282 -21.77 -8.55 0.88
N GLY A 283 -20.78 -9.45 0.89
CA GLY A 283 -20.94 -10.84 1.31
C GLY A 283 -21.52 -11.81 0.27
N GLU A 284 -22.12 -11.33 -0.82
CA GLU A 284 -22.66 -12.20 -1.88
C GLU A 284 -21.58 -12.86 -2.73
N ARG A 285 -20.49 -12.13 -2.94
CA ARG A 285 -19.28 -12.65 -3.56
C ARG A 285 -18.18 -12.73 -2.51
N ARG A 286 -17.79 -13.95 -2.17
CA ARG A 286 -16.64 -14.18 -1.30
C ARG A 286 -15.38 -14.24 -2.16
N LEU A 287 -14.37 -13.52 -1.70
CA LEU A 287 -13.01 -13.63 -2.21
C LEU A 287 -12.26 -14.61 -1.30
N ARG A 288 -11.27 -15.29 -1.85
CA ARG A 288 -10.45 -16.25 -1.10
C ARG A 288 -9.55 -15.54 -0.10
N PHE A 289 -8.89 -14.47 -0.53
CA PHE A 289 -7.88 -13.75 0.23
C PHE A 289 -8.41 -12.51 0.95
N PHE A 290 -9.61 -12.04 0.62
CA PHE A 290 -10.16 -10.78 1.14
C PHE A 290 -11.53 -10.97 1.79
N HIS A 291 -11.77 -10.31 2.92
CA HIS A 291 -13.07 -10.35 3.61
C HIS A 291 -14.18 -9.65 2.82
N ALA A 292 -13.85 -8.61 2.07
CA ALA A 292 -14.79 -7.78 1.35
C ALA A 292 -14.54 -7.83 -0.16
N TYR A 293 -15.61 -8.05 -0.94
CA TYR A 293 -15.58 -7.83 -2.37
C TYR A 293 -15.54 -6.34 -2.69
N ASN A 294 -14.50 -5.92 -3.39
CA ASN A 294 -14.49 -4.72 -4.21
C ASN A 294 -13.75 -5.04 -5.52
N GLN A 295 -13.85 -4.14 -6.49
CA GLN A 295 -13.25 -4.36 -7.82
C GLN A 295 -11.74 -4.59 -7.72
N GLN A 296 -11.03 -3.83 -6.88
CA GLN A 296 -9.58 -3.89 -6.77
C GLN A 296 -9.09 -5.19 -6.13
N ASN A 297 -9.68 -5.59 -5.00
CA ASN A 297 -9.38 -6.84 -4.30
C ASN A 297 -9.65 -8.04 -5.22
N CYS A 298 -10.76 -8.02 -5.97
CA CYS A 298 -11.10 -9.07 -6.92
C CYS A 298 -10.06 -9.18 -8.07
N LEU A 299 -9.61 -8.04 -8.61
CA LEU A 299 -8.60 -8.02 -9.67
C LEU A 299 -7.23 -8.49 -9.15
N LEU A 300 -6.86 -8.12 -7.92
CA LEU A 300 -5.61 -8.56 -7.30
C LEU A 300 -5.61 -10.07 -7.01
N GLU A 301 -6.71 -10.61 -6.49
CA GLU A 301 -6.88 -12.05 -6.31
C GLU A 301 -6.86 -12.81 -7.64
N CYS A 302 -7.52 -12.26 -8.67
CA CYS A 302 -7.50 -12.83 -10.01
C CYS A 302 -6.07 -12.87 -10.58
N LEU A 303 -5.31 -11.78 -10.43
CA LEU A 303 -3.93 -11.68 -10.86
C LEU A 303 -3.04 -12.69 -10.11
N ALA A 304 -3.12 -12.76 -8.79
CA ALA A 304 -2.35 -13.70 -7.99
C ALA A 304 -2.62 -15.16 -8.38
N ASN A 305 -3.90 -15.52 -8.53
CA ASN A 305 -4.29 -16.86 -8.97
C ASN A 305 -3.83 -17.18 -10.40
N TYR A 306 -3.90 -16.20 -11.30
CA TYR A 306 -3.45 -16.35 -12.69
C TYR A 306 -1.93 -16.57 -12.75
N THR A 307 -1.15 -15.72 -12.07
CA THR A 307 0.31 -15.86 -11.97
C THR A 307 0.69 -17.19 -11.35
N ARG A 308 0.03 -17.61 -10.25
CA ARG A 308 0.29 -18.90 -9.60
C ARG A 308 0.04 -20.11 -10.51
N ARG A 309 -0.96 -20.03 -11.40
CA ARG A 309 -1.31 -21.11 -12.34
C ARG A 309 -0.33 -21.26 -13.49
N ILE A 310 0.23 -20.15 -13.95
CA ILE A 310 1.12 -20.14 -15.13
C ILE A 310 2.58 -20.30 -14.72
N CYS A 311 3.00 -19.59 -13.67
CA CYS A 311 4.40 -19.47 -13.29
C CYS A 311 4.78 -20.31 -12.06
N ASP A 312 3.81 -20.98 -11.42
CA ASP A 312 3.98 -21.70 -10.15
C ASP A 312 4.43 -20.84 -8.94
N CYS A 313 4.56 -19.51 -9.13
CA CYS A 313 4.93 -18.53 -8.13
C CYS A 313 4.00 -17.30 -8.15
N VAL A 314 4.14 -16.39 -7.19
CA VAL A 314 3.47 -15.09 -7.19
C VAL A 314 4.47 -13.99 -6.82
N ALA A 315 4.15 -12.73 -7.12
CA ALA A 315 4.99 -11.62 -6.69
C ALA A 315 4.96 -11.48 -5.16
N PHE A 316 6.05 -11.00 -4.56
CA PHE A 316 6.25 -10.96 -3.10
C PHE A 316 5.15 -10.20 -2.35
N TYR A 317 4.59 -9.14 -2.95
CA TYR A 317 3.52 -8.30 -2.41
C TYR A 317 2.10 -8.86 -2.63
N MET A 318 1.94 -9.90 -3.46
CA MET A 318 0.63 -10.47 -3.76
C MET A 318 0.16 -11.44 -2.66
N PRO A 319 -1.15 -11.50 -2.38
CA PRO A 319 -1.69 -12.48 -1.45
C PRO A 319 -1.48 -13.91 -1.98
N ARG A 320 -1.08 -14.83 -1.09
CA ARG A 320 -0.86 -16.26 -1.35
C ARG A 320 -1.25 -17.07 -0.13
N LYS A 321 -1.23 -18.40 -0.24
CA LYS A 321 -1.34 -19.33 0.89
C LYS A 321 0.02 -19.92 1.20
#